data_AF-A0AAV2GNN1-F1
#
_entry.id   AF-A0AAV2GNN1-F1
#
_cell.length_a   1.000
_cell.length_b   1.000
_cell.length_c   1.000
_cell.angle_alpha   90.00
_cell.angle_beta   90.00
_cell.angle_gamma   90.00
#
_symmetry.space_group_name_H-M   'P 1'
#
loop_
_entity.id
_entity.type
_entity.pdbx_description
1 polymer ?
#
loop_
_entity_poly.entity_id
_entity_poly.type
_entity_poly.pdbx_seq_one_letter_code
_entity_poly.pdbx_strand_id
1 'polypeptide(L)'
;MKTTLLITLLLLVLLPIHGCQCKIVQFIFGDSLSDVGNNMNLPKSLAQASLPWYGIDFGNGLPNGRFTNGRTVADIIGDHSGLPRPPAFLDSSLSEDVILSNGVNFASGGGGILNETGGLFIQRISLSRQIELFQGTQQLIVDKIGKEEADKFFQDGRYVVALGSNDFINNYLMPVYSDSWKYNDQTFIDYLMETLGAQLKVLHSLGARQLMVFGLGPMGCIPLQRVLSSSGGCQDRTNKLALSFNKATDQLVTGLSAQLANASFKFGDAYDVVNDLITNPKKHGFSNADSPCCSMGRIRPAITCTPMSTLCKDRSKYVFWDEYHPSDRANQMIADELIKKFGFLISPSPAPDSAPSPDSS
;
A
#
# COMPACT_ATOMS: atom_id res chain seq x y z
N MET A 1 22.13 62.97 -50.33
CA MET A 1 22.90 62.26 -49.29
C MET A 1 21.89 61.63 -48.34
N LYS A 2 21.93 60.30 -48.18
CA LYS A 2 20.90 59.49 -47.52
C LYS A 2 21.04 59.58 -46.00
N THR A 3 20.00 60.03 -45.31
CA THR A 3 19.84 59.94 -43.86
C THR A 3 19.47 58.52 -43.48
N THR A 4 20.31 57.86 -42.68
CA THR A 4 20.05 56.51 -42.16
C THR A 4 19.57 56.64 -40.72
N LEU A 5 18.31 56.26 -40.47
CA LEU A 5 17.69 56.24 -39.15
C LEU A 5 18.08 54.93 -38.44
N LEU A 6 18.77 55.00 -37.31
CA LEU A 6 19.08 53.83 -36.49
C LEU A 6 17.87 53.52 -35.60
N ILE A 7 17.21 52.39 -35.84
CA ILE A 7 16.15 51.86 -34.96
C ILE A 7 16.83 50.86 -34.01
N THR A 8 16.95 51.23 -32.74
CA THR A 8 17.40 50.34 -31.67
C THR A 8 16.24 49.45 -31.22
N LEU A 9 16.29 48.17 -31.60
CA LEU A 9 15.33 47.16 -31.18
C LEU A 9 15.68 46.69 -29.75
N LEU A 10 14.87 47.08 -28.77
CA LEU A 10 14.99 46.61 -27.39
C LEU A 10 14.47 45.16 -27.32
N LEU A 11 15.36 44.16 -27.27
CA LEU A 11 14.98 42.78 -26.96
C LEU A 11 14.62 42.67 -25.48
N LEU A 12 13.32 42.63 -25.18
CA LEU A 12 12.83 42.12 -23.90
C LEU A 12 13.13 40.62 -23.84
N VAL A 13 14.14 40.25 -23.05
CA VAL A 13 14.40 38.86 -22.67
C VAL A 13 13.26 38.46 -21.73
N LEU A 14 12.24 37.81 -22.27
CA LEU A 14 11.28 37.03 -21.48
C LEU A 14 12.05 35.87 -20.86
N LEU A 15 12.47 36.04 -19.61
CA LEU A 15 12.94 34.91 -18.80
C LEU A 15 11.79 33.89 -18.75
N PRO A 16 12.03 32.60 -19.08
CA PRO A 16 11.02 31.59 -18.89
C PRO A 16 10.70 31.57 -17.39
N ILE A 17 9.46 31.93 -17.05
CA ILE A 17 8.88 31.58 -15.76
C ILE A 17 8.99 30.07 -15.73
N HIS A 18 9.94 29.55 -14.97
CA HIS A 18 10.02 28.13 -14.68
C HIS A 18 8.81 27.83 -13.79
N GLY A 19 7.63 27.74 -14.41
CA GLY A 19 6.51 27.06 -13.79
C GLY A 19 7.04 25.68 -13.46
N CYS A 20 7.20 25.40 -12.17
CA CYS A 20 7.58 24.08 -11.71
C CYS A 20 6.55 23.12 -12.31
N GLN A 21 6.95 22.35 -13.32
CA GLN A 21 6.20 21.15 -13.68
C GLN A 21 6.45 20.19 -12.52
N CYS A 22 5.69 20.37 -11.43
CA CYS A 22 5.73 19.45 -10.31
C CYS A 22 5.43 18.06 -10.86
N LYS A 23 6.39 17.15 -10.65
CA LYS A 23 6.22 15.74 -11.02
C LYS A 23 4.96 15.22 -10.33
N ILE A 24 4.14 14.46 -11.04
CA ILE A 24 3.01 13.77 -10.40
C ILE A 24 3.61 12.73 -9.45
N VAL A 25 3.27 12.84 -8.16
CA VAL A 25 3.72 11.92 -7.11
C VAL A 25 2.55 11.13 -6.54
N GLN A 26 2.85 10.19 -5.65
CA GLN A 26 1.86 9.36 -4.98
C GLN A 26 1.92 9.46 -3.45
N PHE A 27 0.74 9.45 -2.83
CA PHE A 27 0.55 9.37 -1.38
C PHE A 27 -0.14 8.07 -1.04
N ILE A 28 0.54 7.20 -0.28
CA ILE A 28 0.05 5.86 0.04
C ILE A 28 -0.36 5.81 1.51
N PHE A 29 -1.56 5.32 1.76
CA PHE A 29 -2.13 4.99 3.06
C PHE A 29 -2.46 3.50 3.06
N GLY A 30 -2.13 2.80 4.13
CA GLY A 30 -2.27 1.34 4.11
C GLY A 30 -1.76 0.61 5.33
N ASP A 31 -1.74 -0.70 5.23
CA ASP A 31 -1.15 -1.59 6.21
C ASP A 31 0.18 -2.19 5.72
N SER A 32 0.55 -3.37 6.23
CA SER A 32 1.78 -4.08 5.88
C SER A 32 1.89 -4.41 4.39
N LEU A 33 0.76 -4.52 3.67
CA LEU A 33 0.77 -4.80 2.22
C LEU A 33 1.32 -3.64 1.40
N SER A 34 1.41 -2.44 1.98
CA SER A 34 1.91 -1.23 1.33
C SER A 34 3.03 -0.53 2.10
N ASP A 35 3.41 -1.00 3.30
CA ASP A 35 4.50 -0.41 4.08
C ASP A 35 5.85 -0.61 3.37
N VAL A 36 6.71 0.42 3.45
CA VAL A 36 8.04 0.48 2.85
C VAL A 36 9.12 0.90 3.85
N GLY A 37 8.82 0.90 5.15
CA GLY A 37 9.79 1.24 6.21
C GLY A 37 9.25 2.00 7.41
N ASN A 38 7.97 2.33 7.48
CA ASN A 38 7.43 3.03 8.67
C ASN A 38 7.56 2.14 9.90
N ASN A 39 7.20 0.85 9.80
CA ASN A 39 7.30 -0.07 10.93
C ASN A 39 8.74 -0.37 11.39
N MET A 40 9.76 -0.14 10.55
CA MET A 40 11.17 -0.22 10.98
C MET A 40 11.52 0.85 12.01
N ASN A 41 10.78 1.97 12.01
CA ASN A 41 10.99 3.11 12.89
C ASN A 41 9.98 3.14 14.05
N LEU A 42 9.25 2.03 14.27
CA LEU A 42 8.34 1.84 15.40
C LEU A 42 8.95 0.83 16.39
N PRO A 43 9.77 1.27 17.36
CA PRO A 43 10.61 0.39 18.17
C PRO A 43 9.83 -0.56 19.10
N LYS A 44 8.55 -0.27 19.35
CA LYS A 44 7.67 -1.14 20.16
C LYS A 44 6.76 -2.03 19.31
N SER A 45 6.80 -1.90 17.98
CA SER A 45 5.92 -2.68 17.11
C SER A 45 6.35 -4.14 17.08
N LEU A 46 5.40 -5.06 17.21
CA LEU A 46 5.62 -6.49 16.94
C LEU A 46 5.41 -6.85 15.45
N ALA A 47 4.78 -5.97 14.68
CA ALA A 47 4.69 -6.09 13.23
C ALA A 47 5.98 -5.52 12.61
N GLN A 48 6.99 -6.37 12.44
CA GLN A 48 8.34 -5.95 12.02
C GLN A 48 8.71 -6.45 10.63
N ALA A 49 9.01 -5.51 9.73
CA ALA A 49 9.63 -5.76 8.42
C ALA A 49 11.13 -5.37 8.40
N SER A 50 11.75 -5.25 9.58
CA SER A 50 13.19 -5.02 9.77
C SER A 50 14.00 -6.33 9.91
N LEU A 51 13.34 -7.48 9.84
CA LEU A 51 13.98 -8.80 10.00
C LEU A 51 14.68 -9.24 8.70
N PRO A 52 15.75 -10.06 8.79
CA PRO A 52 16.73 -10.27 7.70
C PRO A 52 16.16 -10.71 6.34
N TRP A 53 15.01 -11.36 6.34
CA TRP A 53 14.46 -11.97 5.13
C TRP A 53 13.50 -11.07 4.37
N TYR A 54 12.97 -10.02 5.00
CA TYR A 54 12.09 -9.06 4.33
C TYR A 54 12.89 -8.24 3.33
N GLY A 55 12.48 -8.23 2.06
CA GLY A 55 13.20 -7.53 0.99
C GLY A 55 14.43 -8.25 0.41
N ILE A 56 14.67 -9.51 0.77
CA ILE A 56 15.86 -10.29 0.32
C ILE A 56 16.05 -10.37 -1.21
N ASP A 57 14.97 -10.28 -1.98
CA ASP A 57 14.98 -10.31 -3.45
C ASP A 57 14.95 -8.92 -4.10
N PHE A 58 15.17 -7.86 -3.32
CA PHE A 58 15.01 -6.49 -3.78
C PHE A 58 16.16 -5.57 -3.34
N GLY A 59 16.67 -4.78 -4.30
CA GLY A 59 17.81 -3.90 -4.08
C GLY A 59 19.07 -4.67 -3.70
N ASN A 60 19.67 -4.33 -2.56
CA ASN A 60 20.86 -4.99 -2.02
C ASN A 60 20.55 -6.23 -1.16
N GLY A 61 19.27 -6.65 -1.10
CA GLY A 61 18.83 -7.81 -0.32
C GLY A 61 18.81 -7.59 1.19
N LEU A 62 19.02 -6.36 1.67
CA LEU A 62 18.87 -6.01 3.09
C LEU A 62 17.39 -5.68 3.42
N PRO A 63 16.99 -5.80 4.70
CA PRO A 63 15.69 -5.36 5.17
C PRO A 63 15.37 -3.93 4.75
N ASN A 64 14.27 -3.80 4.00
CA ASN A 64 13.85 -2.54 3.38
C ASN A 64 12.41 -2.14 3.73
N GLY A 65 11.87 -2.72 4.81
CA GLY A 65 10.60 -2.30 5.40
C GLY A 65 9.34 -2.85 4.73
N ARG A 66 9.48 -3.65 3.68
CA ARG A 66 8.36 -4.29 2.98
C ARG A 66 8.07 -5.66 3.58
N PHE A 67 6.81 -5.94 3.90
CA PHE A 67 6.38 -7.24 4.46
C PHE A 67 6.29 -8.33 3.37
N THR A 68 7.32 -8.48 2.56
CA THR A 68 7.45 -9.50 1.52
C THR A 68 8.93 -9.75 1.24
N ASN A 69 9.28 -10.70 0.38
CA ASN A 69 10.65 -10.90 -0.07
C ASN A 69 11.14 -9.84 -1.06
N GLY A 70 10.25 -9.02 -1.64
CA GLY A 70 10.65 -8.00 -2.62
C GLY A 70 9.76 -6.76 -2.61
N ARG A 71 9.09 -6.48 -3.74
CA ARG A 71 8.26 -5.30 -3.98
C ARG A 71 6.81 -5.55 -3.56
N THR A 72 6.14 -4.49 -3.12
CA THR A 72 4.68 -4.48 -2.90
C THR A 72 3.93 -4.29 -4.22
N VAL A 73 2.62 -4.55 -4.22
CA VAL A 73 1.76 -4.24 -5.38
C VAL A 73 1.83 -2.75 -5.73
N ALA A 74 1.88 -1.86 -4.73
CA ALA A 74 1.95 -0.42 -4.94
C ALA A 74 3.27 0.03 -5.57
N ASP A 75 4.39 -0.59 -5.22
CA ASP A 75 5.68 -0.35 -5.89
C ASP A 75 5.59 -0.67 -7.38
N ILE A 76 5.06 -1.84 -7.71
CA ILE A 76 5.03 -2.36 -9.09
C ILE A 76 4.07 -1.52 -9.95
N ILE A 77 2.89 -1.17 -9.43
CA ILE A 77 1.95 -0.27 -10.13
C ILE A 77 2.57 1.11 -10.35
N GLY A 78 3.24 1.65 -9.33
CA GLY A 78 3.93 2.94 -9.42
C GLY A 78 5.00 2.94 -10.50
N ASP A 79 5.86 1.93 -10.51
CA ASP A 79 6.92 1.75 -11.52
C ASP A 79 6.36 1.71 -12.95
N HIS A 80 5.32 0.91 -13.17
CA HIS A 80 4.68 0.78 -14.48
C HIS A 80 3.96 2.06 -14.93
N SER A 81 3.52 2.87 -13.98
CA SER A 81 2.84 4.15 -14.23
C SER A 81 3.82 5.32 -14.36
N GLY A 82 5.13 5.09 -14.26
CA GLY A 82 6.16 6.12 -14.28
C GLY A 82 6.15 7.03 -13.03
N LEU A 83 5.47 6.61 -11.96
CA LEU A 83 5.42 7.34 -10.70
C LEU A 83 6.67 7.04 -9.87
N PRO A 84 7.21 8.03 -9.14
CA PRO A 84 8.28 7.79 -8.19
C PRO A 84 7.79 6.91 -7.04
N ARG A 85 8.68 6.06 -6.50
CA ARG A 85 8.39 5.30 -5.29
C ARG A 85 8.46 6.24 -4.08
N PRO A 86 7.37 6.42 -3.32
CA PRO A 86 7.39 7.29 -2.15
C PRO A 86 8.16 6.62 -1.01
N PRO A 87 9.05 7.35 -0.31
CA PRO A 87 9.69 6.84 0.90
C PRO A 87 8.68 6.72 2.06
N ALA A 88 9.06 5.97 3.09
CA ALA A 88 8.32 5.92 4.34
C ALA A 88 8.30 7.30 5.03
N PHE A 89 7.16 7.68 5.61
CA PHE A 89 7.04 8.93 6.35
C PHE A 89 8.05 9.04 7.51
N LEU A 90 8.31 7.94 8.20
CA LEU A 90 9.24 7.90 9.34
C LEU A 90 10.72 7.73 8.93
N ASP A 91 11.04 7.77 7.65
CA ASP A 91 12.43 7.71 7.20
C ASP A 91 13.17 9.00 7.57
N SER A 92 14.35 8.87 8.19
CA SER A 92 15.18 10.01 8.62
C SER A 92 15.66 10.92 7.48
N SER A 93 15.64 10.43 6.23
CA SER A 93 16.01 11.17 5.04
C SER A 93 14.86 11.96 4.41
N LEU A 94 13.63 11.84 4.94
CA LEU A 94 12.47 12.54 4.41
C LEU A 94 12.62 14.06 4.61
N SER A 95 12.68 14.79 3.50
CA SER A 95 12.66 16.25 3.45
C SER A 95 11.55 16.75 2.53
N GLU A 96 11.22 18.03 2.59
CA GLU A 96 10.21 18.63 1.75
C GLU A 96 10.54 18.51 0.25
N ASP A 97 11.83 18.53 -0.14
CA ASP A 97 12.26 18.32 -1.53
C ASP A 97 12.03 16.87 -1.98
N VAL A 98 12.27 15.91 -1.08
CA VAL A 98 11.98 14.49 -1.32
C VAL A 98 10.48 14.28 -1.46
N ILE A 99 9.68 14.91 -0.61
CA ILE A 99 8.21 14.86 -0.66
C ILE A 99 7.70 15.43 -1.98
N LEU A 100 8.18 16.60 -2.41
CA LEU A 100 7.81 17.21 -3.69
C LEU A 100 8.21 16.36 -4.90
N SER A 101 9.29 15.60 -4.80
CA SER A 101 9.81 14.78 -5.89
C SER A 101 9.19 13.38 -5.96
N ASN A 102 8.82 12.81 -4.82
CA ASN A 102 8.50 11.39 -4.70
C ASN A 102 7.16 11.10 -4.00
N GLY A 103 6.55 12.06 -3.33
CA GLY A 103 5.39 11.84 -2.46
C GLY A 103 5.79 11.14 -1.16
N VAL A 104 4.83 10.51 -0.48
CA VAL A 104 5.05 9.89 0.85
C VAL A 104 4.20 8.64 1.04
N ASN A 105 4.79 7.63 1.67
CA ASN A 105 4.10 6.44 2.13
C ASN A 105 3.87 6.49 3.64
N PHE A 106 2.61 6.54 4.05
CA PHE A 106 2.16 6.56 5.43
C PHE A 106 1.72 5.17 5.94
N ALA A 107 1.74 4.14 5.08
CA ALA A 107 1.27 2.80 5.42
C ALA A 107 2.07 2.19 6.59
N SER A 108 1.41 1.41 7.43
CA SER A 108 2.02 0.84 8.64
C SER A 108 1.49 -0.57 8.91
N GLY A 109 2.41 -1.53 9.01
CA GLY A 109 2.09 -2.90 9.39
C GLY A 109 1.25 -3.00 10.66
N GLY A 110 0.17 -3.79 10.59
CA GLY A 110 -0.81 -3.95 11.67
C GLY A 110 -1.82 -2.81 11.79
N GLY A 111 -1.69 -1.73 11.00
CA GLY A 111 -2.68 -0.66 10.92
C GLY A 111 -4.01 -1.12 10.33
N GLY A 112 -5.08 -0.41 10.66
CA GLY A 112 -6.42 -0.64 10.12
C GLY A 112 -7.19 0.66 9.94
N ILE A 113 -8.44 0.53 9.49
CA ILE A 113 -9.41 1.63 9.37
C ILE A 113 -9.73 2.18 10.77
N LEU A 114 -9.91 1.29 11.75
CA LEU A 114 -10.23 1.63 13.13
C LEU A 114 -8.97 1.94 13.96
N ASN A 115 -9.13 2.73 15.01
CA ASN A 115 -8.03 3.17 15.86
C ASN A 115 -7.49 2.04 16.75
N GLU A 116 -8.37 1.14 17.15
CA GLU A 116 -8.13 0.00 18.02
C GLU A 116 -7.50 -1.18 17.28
N THR A 117 -7.73 -1.30 15.98
CA THR A 117 -7.24 -2.40 15.14
C THR A 117 -5.75 -2.64 15.30
N GLY A 118 -5.38 -3.93 15.35
CA GLY A 118 -3.98 -4.36 15.45
C GLY A 118 -3.31 -3.98 16.76
N GLY A 119 -4.07 -3.72 17.83
CA GLY A 119 -3.52 -3.42 19.16
C GLY A 119 -2.56 -4.48 19.70
N LEU A 120 -2.70 -5.74 19.26
CA LEU A 120 -1.82 -6.86 19.63
C LEU A 120 -0.38 -6.64 19.16
N PHE A 121 -0.17 -5.80 18.14
CA PHE A 121 1.16 -5.44 17.66
C PHE A 121 1.81 -4.31 18.45
N ILE A 122 1.16 -3.83 19.52
CA ILE A 122 1.61 -2.80 20.48
C ILE A 122 1.74 -1.40 19.84
N GLN A 123 2.46 -1.26 18.73
CA GLN A 123 2.67 0.00 18.03
C GLN A 123 2.42 -0.17 16.54
N ARG A 124 1.58 0.71 15.99
CA ARG A 124 1.11 0.74 14.60
C ARG A 124 0.45 2.10 14.34
N ILE A 125 0.34 2.49 13.07
CA ILE A 125 -0.29 3.74 12.65
C ILE A 125 -1.64 3.42 11.97
N SER A 126 -2.77 3.72 12.62
CA SER A 126 -4.12 3.57 12.05
C SER A 126 -4.36 4.56 10.91
N LEU A 127 -5.34 4.31 10.03
CA LEU A 127 -5.64 5.21 8.90
C LEU A 127 -5.90 6.65 9.36
N SER A 128 -6.65 6.84 10.45
CA SER A 128 -6.86 8.16 11.06
C SER A 128 -5.55 8.89 11.38
N ARG A 129 -4.58 8.19 11.97
CA ARG A 129 -3.27 8.75 12.30
C ARG A 129 -2.44 8.97 11.03
N GLN A 130 -2.52 8.09 10.04
CA GLN A 130 -1.86 8.29 8.75
C GLN A 130 -2.36 9.57 8.06
N ILE A 131 -3.67 9.83 8.11
CA ILE A 131 -4.29 11.07 7.61
C ILE A 131 -3.78 12.30 8.39
N GLU A 132 -3.64 12.21 9.71
CA GLU A 132 -3.07 13.29 10.52
C GLU A 132 -1.60 13.58 10.16
N LEU A 133 -0.79 12.54 9.92
CA LEU A 133 0.58 12.70 9.43
C LEU A 133 0.62 13.36 8.05
N PHE A 134 -0.35 13.03 7.20
CA PHE A 134 -0.52 13.69 5.90
C PHE A 134 -0.88 15.18 6.07
N GLN A 135 -1.77 15.55 6.99
CA GLN A 135 -2.07 16.96 7.30
C GLN A 135 -0.82 17.74 7.71
N GLY A 136 0.00 17.16 8.60
CA GLY A 136 1.29 17.76 8.97
C GLY A 136 2.24 17.91 7.78
N THR A 137 2.26 16.91 6.89
CA THR A 137 3.03 16.96 5.64
C THR A 137 2.56 18.10 4.73
N GLN A 138 1.25 18.35 4.64
CA GLN A 138 0.74 19.48 3.87
C GLN A 138 1.25 20.81 4.40
N GLN A 139 1.28 20.98 5.72
CA GLN A 139 1.79 22.21 6.33
C GLN A 139 3.27 22.46 5.96
N LEU A 140 4.12 21.43 6.04
CA LEU A 140 5.53 21.54 5.65
C LEU A 140 5.69 21.98 4.19
N ILE A 141 4.87 21.42 3.28
CA ILE A 141 4.92 21.79 1.87
C ILE A 141 4.37 23.20 1.63
N VAL A 142 3.29 23.58 2.29
CA VAL A 142 2.74 24.95 2.24
C VAL A 142 3.77 25.97 2.68
N ASP A 143 4.51 25.70 3.76
CA ASP A 143 5.56 26.58 4.28
C ASP A 143 6.73 26.73 3.29
N LYS A 144 6.98 25.71 2.45
CA LYS A 144 8.08 25.70 1.48
C LYS A 144 7.75 26.35 0.14
N ILE A 145 6.59 26.04 -0.44
CA ILE A 145 6.22 26.46 -1.82
C ILE A 145 5.03 27.41 -1.88
N GLY A 146 4.43 27.74 -0.74
CA GLY A 146 3.22 28.58 -0.67
C GLY A 146 1.92 27.79 -0.87
N LYS A 147 0.81 28.38 -0.42
CA LYS A 147 -0.50 27.71 -0.37
C LYS A 147 -1.06 27.32 -1.73
N GLU A 148 -1.00 28.22 -2.71
CA GLU A 148 -1.58 27.99 -4.05
C GLU A 148 -0.89 26.82 -4.76
N GLU A 149 0.45 26.80 -4.71
CA GLU A 149 1.25 25.77 -5.36
C GLU A 149 1.16 24.44 -4.63
N ALA A 150 1.09 24.46 -3.29
CA ALA A 150 0.84 23.27 -2.49
C ALA A 150 -0.55 22.67 -2.80
N ASP A 151 -1.59 23.49 -2.92
CA ASP A 151 -2.94 23.03 -3.26
C ASP A 151 -2.97 22.32 -4.61
N LYS A 152 -2.28 22.89 -5.61
CA LYS A 152 -2.13 22.26 -6.92
C LYS A 152 -1.37 20.94 -6.83
N PHE A 153 -0.24 20.92 -6.13
CA PHE A 153 0.58 19.71 -5.94
C PHE A 153 -0.22 18.55 -5.32
N PHE A 154 -0.99 18.80 -4.26
CA PHE A 154 -1.82 17.76 -3.65
C PHE A 154 -3.01 17.38 -4.54
N GLN A 155 -3.66 18.33 -5.22
CA GLN A 155 -4.75 18.00 -6.14
C GLN A 155 -4.31 17.16 -7.35
N ASP A 156 -3.09 17.38 -7.84
CA ASP A 156 -2.49 16.64 -8.94
C ASP A 156 -1.94 15.27 -8.51
N GLY A 157 -1.79 15.01 -7.22
CA GLY A 157 -1.27 13.76 -6.66
C GLY A 157 -2.13 12.53 -6.96
N ARG A 158 -1.52 11.35 -6.82
CA ARG A 158 -2.20 10.04 -6.87
C ARG A 158 -2.28 9.44 -5.48
N TYR A 159 -3.46 8.98 -5.08
CA TYR A 159 -3.69 8.52 -3.71
C TYR A 159 -4.05 7.04 -3.72
N VAL A 160 -3.52 6.30 -2.75
CA VAL A 160 -3.84 4.89 -2.53
C VAL A 160 -4.26 4.70 -1.08
N VAL A 161 -5.38 4.01 -0.87
CA VAL A 161 -5.81 3.50 0.45
C VAL A 161 -5.93 1.98 0.35
N ALA A 162 -5.11 1.24 1.08
CA ALA A 162 -5.08 -0.22 1.05
C ALA A 162 -4.99 -0.79 2.48
N LEU A 163 -6.15 -0.94 3.13
CA LEU A 163 -6.28 -1.48 4.48
C LEU A 163 -7.70 -2.02 4.73
N GLY A 164 -7.82 -2.87 5.75
CA GLY A 164 -9.09 -3.48 6.17
C GLY A 164 -8.93 -4.93 6.63
N SER A 165 -7.91 -5.65 6.15
CA SER A 165 -7.69 -7.04 6.57
C SER A 165 -7.44 -7.15 8.07
N ASN A 166 -6.66 -6.24 8.64
CA ASN A 166 -6.38 -6.20 10.08
C ASN A 166 -7.65 -5.96 10.92
N ASP A 167 -8.59 -5.15 10.44
CA ASP A 167 -9.85 -4.87 11.14
C ASP A 167 -10.69 -6.14 11.34
N PHE A 168 -10.51 -7.14 10.47
CA PHE A 168 -11.08 -8.47 10.65
C PHE A 168 -10.14 -9.40 11.43
N ILE A 169 -9.00 -9.78 10.84
CA ILE A 169 -8.19 -10.91 11.36
C ILE A 169 -7.43 -10.58 12.65
N ASN A 170 -7.15 -9.31 12.89
CA ASN A 170 -6.39 -8.82 14.05
C ASN A 170 -7.24 -7.90 14.94
N ASN A 171 -8.58 -7.99 14.82
CA ASN A 171 -9.54 -7.27 15.67
C ASN A 171 -10.90 -8.00 15.77
N TYR A 172 -11.81 -7.82 14.81
CA TYR A 172 -13.20 -8.34 14.91
C TYR A 172 -13.32 -9.85 15.09
N LEU A 173 -12.47 -10.64 14.41
CA LEU A 173 -12.48 -12.10 14.50
C LEU A 173 -11.69 -12.63 15.71
N MET A 174 -11.12 -11.74 16.52
CA MET A 174 -10.35 -12.11 17.72
C MET A 174 -11.21 -11.92 18.99
N PRO A 175 -11.52 -13.00 19.74
CA PRO A 175 -12.36 -12.96 20.94
C PRO A 175 -11.79 -12.21 22.15
N VAL A 176 -10.73 -11.42 21.97
CA VAL A 176 -10.13 -10.57 23.02
C VAL A 176 -10.46 -9.08 22.80
N TYR A 177 -11.00 -8.71 21.63
CA TYR A 177 -11.40 -7.34 21.31
C TYR A 177 -12.90 -7.15 21.43
N SER A 178 -13.31 -5.98 21.93
CA SER A 178 -14.72 -5.65 22.15
C SER A 178 -15.60 -5.80 20.93
N ASP A 179 -15.04 -5.55 19.74
CA ASP A 179 -15.79 -5.58 18.50
C ASP A 179 -16.32 -6.98 18.19
N SER A 180 -15.61 -8.02 18.63
CA SER A 180 -16.00 -9.43 18.42
C SER A 180 -17.29 -9.83 19.14
N TRP A 181 -17.67 -9.12 20.21
CA TRP A 181 -18.91 -9.35 20.95
C TRP A 181 -19.89 -8.17 20.93
N LYS A 182 -19.46 -6.98 20.46
CA LYS A 182 -20.32 -5.80 20.27
C LYS A 182 -21.07 -5.82 18.94
N TYR A 183 -20.45 -6.36 17.90
CA TYR A 183 -20.99 -6.35 16.54
C TYR A 183 -21.25 -7.76 15.99
N ASN A 184 -22.18 -7.87 15.05
CA ASN A 184 -22.29 -9.03 14.16
C ASN A 184 -21.65 -8.69 12.81
N ASP A 185 -21.57 -9.67 11.90
CA ASP A 185 -20.87 -9.52 10.61
C ASP A 185 -21.36 -8.29 9.83
N GLN A 186 -22.67 -8.05 9.78
CA GLN A 186 -23.25 -6.92 9.06
C GLN A 186 -22.98 -5.60 9.78
N THR A 187 -23.26 -5.51 11.08
CA THR A 187 -23.12 -4.25 11.82
C THR A 187 -21.66 -3.83 11.98
N PHE A 188 -20.72 -4.78 11.94
CA PHE A 188 -19.29 -4.48 11.89
C PHE A 188 -18.88 -3.90 10.54
N ILE A 189 -19.39 -4.44 9.42
CA ILE A 189 -19.16 -3.86 8.09
C ILE A 189 -19.75 -2.45 8.01
N ASP A 190 -20.96 -2.24 8.52
CA ASP A 190 -21.58 -0.91 8.54
C ASP A 190 -20.72 0.09 9.31
N TYR A 191 -20.18 -0.31 10.47
CA TYR A 191 -19.25 0.49 11.27
C TYR A 191 -17.94 0.83 10.52
N LEU A 192 -17.35 -0.14 9.82
CA LEU A 192 -16.19 0.11 8.98
C LEU A 192 -16.48 1.08 7.84
N MET A 193 -17.63 0.95 7.18
CA MET A 193 -18.00 1.81 6.05
C MET A 193 -18.32 3.24 6.48
N GLU A 194 -18.96 3.43 7.64
CA GLU A 194 -19.16 4.75 8.23
C GLU A 194 -17.81 5.43 8.52
N THR A 195 -16.90 4.70 9.17
CA THR A 195 -15.57 5.21 9.54
C THR A 195 -14.71 5.51 8.32
N LEU A 196 -14.59 4.56 7.39
CA LEU A 196 -13.83 4.71 6.15
C LEU A 196 -14.43 5.86 5.32
N GLY A 197 -15.75 5.93 5.19
CA GLY A 197 -16.42 7.00 4.44
C GLY A 197 -16.10 8.39 4.99
N ALA A 198 -16.05 8.54 6.31
CA ALA A 198 -15.62 9.79 6.94
C ALA A 198 -14.14 10.10 6.67
N GLN A 199 -13.25 9.11 6.79
CA GLN A 199 -11.81 9.27 6.54
C GLN A 199 -11.52 9.64 5.07
N LEU A 200 -12.22 9.03 4.11
CA LEU A 200 -12.08 9.36 2.69
C LEU A 200 -12.57 10.77 2.36
N LYS A 201 -13.64 11.25 3.02
CA LYS A 201 -14.08 12.65 2.91
C LYS A 201 -13.03 13.63 3.48
N VAL A 202 -12.32 13.25 4.54
CA VAL A 202 -11.20 14.06 5.06
C VAL A 202 -10.06 14.08 4.04
N LEU A 203 -9.66 12.94 3.47
CA LEU A 203 -8.63 12.95 2.41
C LEU A 203 -9.04 13.84 1.22
N HIS A 204 -10.31 13.80 0.82
CA HIS A 204 -10.83 14.71 -0.21
C HIS A 204 -10.74 16.18 0.20
N SER A 205 -11.13 16.54 1.43
CA SER A 205 -11.03 17.93 1.90
C SER A 205 -9.58 18.41 1.97
N LEU A 206 -8.63 17.48 2.14
CA LEU A 206 -7.18 17.71 2.10
C LEU A 206 -6.60 17.68 0.67
N GLY A 207 -7.44 17.71 -0.37
CA GLY A 207 -6.98 17.85 -1.75
C GLY A 207 -6.89 16.55 -2.54
N ALA A 208 -7.18 15.38 -1.97
CA ALA A 208 -7.20 14.14 -2.75
C ALA A 208 -8.28 14.19 -3.83
N ARG A 209 -7.89 14.08 -5.10
CA ARG A 209 -8.80 14.04 -6.26
C ARG A 209 -8.77 12.70 -6.98
N GLN A 210 -7.60 12.10 -7.14
CA GLN A 210 -7.40 10.82 -7.82
C GLN A 210 -7.04 9.76 -6.79
N LEU A 211 -8.04 9.01 -6.30
CA LEU A 211 -7.87 8.05 -5.21
C LEU A 211 -8.26 6.64 -5.67
N MET A 212 -7.41 5.67 -5.37
CA MET A 212 -7.75 4.26 -5.46
C MET A 212 -7.84 3.64 -4.07
N VAL A 213 -8.96 2.98 -3.78
CA VAL A 213 -9.17 2.20 -2.56
C VAL A 213 -9.14 0.72 -2.92
N PHE A 214 -8.17 -0.02 -2.42
CA PHE A 214 -8.04 -1.44 -2.71
C PHE A 214 -8.87 -2.30 -1.76
N GLY A 215 -9.54 -3.31 -2.33
CA GLY A 215 -10.26 -4.32 -1.58
C GLY A 215 -9.35 -5.36 -0.96
N LEU A 216 -9.96 -6.25 -0.18
CA LEU A 216 -9.32 -7.34 0.52
C LEU A 216 -9.17 -8.56 -0.40
N GLY A 217 -8.07 -9.29 -0.23
CA GLY A 217 -7.92 -10.63 -0.78
C GLY A 217 -8.71 -11.69 0.00
N PRO A 218 -8.62 -12.97 -0.39
CA PRO A 218 -9.20 -14.11 0.32
C PRO A 218 -8.47 -14.36 1.66
N MET A 219 -8.70 -13.49 2.64
CA MET A 219 -8.00 -13.51 3.92
C MET A 219 -8.19 -14.81 4.70
N GLY A 220 -9.30 -15.53 4.51
CA GLY A 220 -9.50 -16.84 5.10
C GLY A 220 -8.57 -17.93 4.55
N CYS A 221 -7.89 -17.67 3.42
CA CYS A 221 -6.96 -18.61 2.78
C CYS A 221 -5.47 -18.33 3.05
N ILE A 222 -5.13 -17.28 3.79
CA ILE A 222 -3.73 -17.02 4.16
C ILE A 222 -3.21 -18.15 5.08
N PRO A 223 -1.89 -18.41 5.10
CA PRO A 223 -1.34 -19.52 5.87
C PRO A 223 -1.70 -19.48 7.36
N LEU A 224 -1.71 -18.29 8.00
CA LEU A 224 -2.16 -18.16 9.39
C LEU A 224 -3.56 -18.73 9.57
N GLN A 225 -4.54 -18.28 8.77
CA GLN A 225 -5.95 -18.66 8.92
C GLN A 225 -6.15 -20.17 8.67
N ARG A 226 -5.31 -20.79 7.84
CA ARG A 226 -5.28 -22.26 7.65
C ARG A 226 -4.76 -22.97 8.89
N VAL A 227 -3.68 -22.47 9.51
CA VAL A 227 -3.17 -22.97 10.79
C VAL A 227 -4.18 -22.77 11.93
N LEU A 228 -5.06 -21.76 11.84
CA LEU A 228 -6.16 -21.59 12.81
C LEU A 228 -7.36 -22.52 12.56
N SER A 229 -7.47 -23.10 11.37
CA SER A 229 -8.59 -23.95 10.97
C SER A 229 -8.38 -25.40 11.44
N SER A 230 -9.47 -26.06 11.85
CA SER A 230 -9.44 -27.48 12.21
C SER A 230 -9.14 -28.41 11.02
N SER A 231 -9.45 -27.97 9.79
CA SER A 231 -9.22 -28.74 8.56
C SER A 231 -7.90 -28.43 7.87
N GLY A 232 -7.20 -27.35 8.24
CA GLY A 232 -6.10 -26.77 7.44
C GLY A 232 -6.56 -26.07 6.15
N GLY A 233 -7.86 -26.06 5.87
CA GLY A 233 -8.47 -25.38 4.73
C GLY A 233 -8.71 -23.89 4.98
N CYS A 234 -9.17 -23.19 3.94
CA CYS A 234 -9.59 -21.80 4.07
C CYS A 234 -10.78 -21.67 5.04
N GLN A 235 -10.87 -20.53 5.71
CA GLN A 235 -12.03 -20.21 6.55
C GLN A 235 -13.11 -19.45 5.77
N ASP A 236 -14.22 -20.14 5.49
CA ASP A 236 -15.30 -19.63 4.64
C ASP A 236 -15.96 -18.36 5.18
N ARG A 237 -16.18 -18.26 6.51
CA ARG A 237 -16.75 -17.05 7.12
C ARG A 237 -15.85 -15.84 6.88
N THR A 238 -14.55 -16.01 7.07
CA THR A 238 -13.53 -14.98 6.85
C THR A 238 -13.51 -14.52 5.37
N ASN A 239 -13.59 -15.45 4.42
CA ASN A 239 -13.69 -15.09 3.00
C ASN A 239 -15.01 -14.37 2.64
N LYS A 240 -16.14 -14.79 3.23
CA LYS A 240 -17.43 -14.10 3.05
C LYS A 240 -17.39 -12.66 3.56
N LEU A 241 -16.76 -12.43 4.71
CA LEU A 241 -16.55 -11.08 5.25
C LEU A 241 -15.71 -10.21 4.31
N ALA A 242 -14.65 -10.76 3.71
CA ALA A 242 -13.83 -10.04 2.73
C ALA A 242 -14.65 -9.60 1.51
N LEU A 243 -15.45 -10.53 0.95
CA LEU A 243 -16.32 -10.23 -0.19
C LEU A 243 -17.40 -9.19 0.15
N SER A 244 -18.02 -9.28 1.32
CA SER A 244 -19.02 -8.30 1.78
C SER A 244 -18.40 -6.93 1.99
N PHE A 245 -17.20 -6.86 2.59
CA PHE A 245 -16.44 -5.62 2.74
C PHE A 245 -16.08 -5.01 1.37
N ASN A 246 -15.60 -5.81 0.42
CA ASN A 246 -15.25 -5.34 -0.92
C ASN A 246 -16.46 -4.73 -1.63
N LYS A 247 -17.60 -5.43 -1.60
CA LYS A 247 -18.85 -4.94 -2.18
C LYS A 247 -19.30 -3.63 -1.53
N ALA A 248 -19.26 -3.53 -0.21
CA ALA A 248 -19.66 -2.33 0.50
C ALA A 248 -18.70 -1.16 0.23
N THR A 249 -17.40 -1.43 0.14
CA THR A 249 -16.37 -0.43 -0.17
C THR A 249 -16.53 0.10 -1.60
N ASP A 250 -16.79 -0.77 -2.57
CA ASP A 250 -17.06 -0.35 -3.96
C ASP A 250 -18.26 0.61 -4.05
N GLN A 251 -19.36 0.26 -3.36
CA GLN A 251 -20.55 1.11 -3.28
C GLN A 251 -20.25 2.45 -2.62
N LEU A 252 -19.52 2.45 -1.50
CA LEU A 252 -19.11 3.66 -0.79
C LEU A 252 -18.25 4.56 -1.68
N VAL A 253 -17.20 4.00 -2.30
CA VAL A 253 -16.24 4.72 -3.13
C VAL A 253 -16.92 5.30 -4.37
N THR A 254 -17.77 4.52 -5.04
CA THR A 254 -18.58 4.99 -6.17
C THR A 254 -19.51 6.13 -5.77
N GLY A 255 -20.18 5.99 -4.62
CA GLY A 255 -21.06 7.03 -4.08
C GLY A 255 -20.32 8.32 -3.76
N LEU A 256 -19.16 8.23 -3.11
CA LEU A 256 -18.31 9.39 -2.81
C LEU A 256 -17.78 10.05 -4.08
N SER A 257 -17.33 9.28 -5.08
CA SER A 257 -16.85 9.84 -6.35
C SER A 257 -17.93 10.64 -7.09
N ALA A 258 -19.20 10.23 -6.98
CA ALA A 258 -20.32 10.93 -7.61
C ALA A 258 -20.76 12.20 -6.84
N GLN A 259 -20.53 12.25 -5.52
CA GLN A 259 -20.98 13.33 -4.65
C GLN A 259 -19.93 14.42 -4.44
N LEU A 260 -18.65 14.05 -4.43
CA LEU A 260 -17.56 14.95 -4.10
C LEU A 260 -17.04 15.67 -5.36
N ALA A 261 -16.86 16.99 -5.24
CA ALA A 261 -16.40 17.82 -6.34
C ALA A 261 -15.02 17.38 -6.84
N ASN A 262 -14.88 17.23 -8.17
CA ASN A 262 -13.63 16.86 -8.84
C ASN A 262 -13.00 15.54 -8.31
N ALA A 263 -13.81 14.63 -7.75
CA ALA A 263 -13.33 13.34 -7.27
C ALA A 263 -13.37 12.29 -8.40
N SER A 264 -12.26 11.58 -8.58
CA SER A 264 -12.18 10.31 -9.29
C SER A 264 -11.70 9.25 -8.31
N PHE A 265 -12.64 8.72 -7.54
CA PHE A 265 -12.38 7.69 -6.56
C PHE A 265 -12.78 6.34 -7.16
N LYS A 266 -11.88 5.35 -7.11
CA LYS A 266 -12.08 4.04 -7.73
C LYS A 266 -11.80 2.92 -6.75
N PHE A 267 -12.57 1.85 -6.86
CA PHE A 267 -12.34 0.62 -6.11
C PHE A 267 -11.43 -0.34 -6.90
N GLY A 268 -10.40 -0.84 -6.22
CA GLY A 268 -9.41 -1.79 -6.73
C GLY A 268 -9.69 -3.21 -6.27
N ASP A 269 -10.41 -4.00 -7.06
CA ASP A 269 -10.70 -5.39 -6.69
C ASP A 269 -9.54 -6.36 -7.04
N ALA A 270 -8.89 -6.86 -5.99
CA ALA A 270 -7.83 -7.87 -6.07
C ALA A 270 -8.30 -9.27 -5.64
N TYR A 271 -9.53 -9.45 -5.13
CA TYR A 271 -9.97 -10.71 -4.54
C TYR A 271 -9.87 -11.87 -5.52
N ASP A 272 -10.49 -11.72 -6.69
CA ASP A 272 -10.55 -12.78 -7.70
C ASP A 272 -9.17 -13.15 -8.23
N VAL A 273 -8.28 -12.16 -8.35
CA VAL A 273 -6.91 -12.37 -8.83
C VAL A 273 -6.15 -13.22 -7.83
N VAL A 274 -6.14 -12.83 -6.55
CA VAL A 274 -5.45 -13.59 -5.50
C VAL A 274 -6.08 -14.98 -5.34
N ASN A 275 -7.41 -15.08 -5.44
CA ASN A 275 -8.10 -16.36 -5.38
C ASN A 275 -7.71 -17.29 -6.55
N ASP A 276 -7.51 -16.79 -7.77
CA ASP A 276 -7.02 -17.59 -8.90
C ASP A 276 -5.57 -18.05 -8.68
N LEU A 277 -4.71 -17.22 -8.06
CA LEU A 277 -3.35 -17.65 -7.68
C LEU A 277 -3.37 -18.81 -6.67
N ILE A 278 -4.33 -18.79 -5.73
CA ILE A 278 -4.45 -19.81 -4.68
C ILE A 278 -5.11 -21.09 -5.19
N THR A 279 -6.16 -20.97 -5.99
CA THR A 279 -6.95 -22.12 -6.45
C THR A 279 -6.38 -22.77 -7.71
N ASN A 280 -5.65 -22.02 -8.54
CA ASN A 280 -5.01 -22.50 -9.77
C ASN A 280 -3.49 -22.23 -9.79
N PRO A 281 -2.71 -22.58 -8.75
CA PRO A 281 -1.31 -22.15 -8.62
C PRO A 281 -0.41 -22.62 -9.76
N LYS A 282 -0.61 -23.85 -10.24
CA LYS A 282 0.19 -24.42 -11.34
C LYS A 282 0.04 -23.66 -12.65
N LYS A 283 -1.16 -23.12 -12.94
CA LYS A 283 -1.42 -22.27 -14.12
C LYS A 283 -0.54 -21.02 -14.12
N HIS A 284 -0.23 -20.53 -12.92
CA HIS A 284 0.59 -19.34 -12.68
C HIS A 284 2.05 -19.68 -12.37
N GLY A 285 2.44 -20.95 -12.48
CA GLY A 285 3.81 -21.40 -12.24
C GLY A 285 4.21 -21.50 -10.76
N PHE A 286 3.24 -21.40 -9.83
CA PHE A 286 3.45 -21.67 -8.41
C PHE A 286 3.33 -23.18 -8.13
N SER A 287 4.19 -23.68 -7.24
CA SER A 287 4.09 -25.05 -6.72
C SER A 287 3.52 -25.11 -5.30
N ASN A 288 3.46 -23.98 -4.59
CA ASN A 288 2.87 -23.86 -3.26
C ASN A 288 2.00 -22.60 -3.15
N ALA A 289 0.78 -22.76 -2.64
CA ALA A 289 -0.16 -21.66 -2.44
C ALA A 289 -0.94 -21.73 -1.13
N ASP A 290 -0.48 -22.53 -0.17
CA ASP A 290 -1.16 -22.73 1.12
C ASP A 290 -0.23 -22.56 2.32
N SER A 291 1.08 -22.59 2.11
CA SER A 291 2.10 -22.54 3.15
C SER A 291 3.06 -21.35 2.90
N PRO A 292 3.66 -20.79 3.96
CA PRO A 292 4.62 -19.71 3.81
C PRO A 292 5.95 -20.20 3.24
N CYS A 293 6.64 -19.35 2.48
CA CYS A 293 8.03 -19.61 2.13
C CYS A 293 8.98 -19.42 3.32
N CYS A 294 8.78 -18.36 4.11
CA CYS A 294 9.55 -18.04 5.31
C CYS A 294 8.76 -18.49 6.55
N SER A 295 9.15 -19.62 7.12
CA SER A 295 8.35 -20.26 8.18
C SER A 295 9.23 -20.86 9.28
N MET A 296 8.66 -20.97 10.49
CA MET A 296 9.21 -21.80 11.58
C MET A 296 8.50 -23.17 11.65
N GLY A 297 7.88 -23.61 10.56
CA GLY A 297 7.00 -24.79 10.52
C GLY A 297 5.59 -24.45 11.01
N ARG A 298 4.88 -25.46 11.56
CA ARG A 298 3.48 -25.31 12.00
C ARG A 298 3.32 -24.67 13.39
N ILE A 299 4.18 -23.71 13.71
CA ILE A 299 4.06 -22.92 14.94
C ILE A 299 3.23 -21.68 14.60
N ARG A 300 2.42 -21.18 15.54
CA ARG A 300 1.79 -19.86 15.44
C ARG A 300 2.70 -18.82 16.08
N PRO A 301 3.64 -18.19 15.36
CA PRO A 301 4.42 -17.17 16.00
C PRO A 301 3.64 -15.84 16.04
N ALA A 302 3.81 -15.10 17.13
CA ALA A 302 3.37 -13.70 17.19
C ALA A 302 4.19 -12.79 16.25
N ILE A 303 5.37 -13.26 15.81
CA ILE A 303 6.28 -12.57 14.90
C ILE A 303 6.66 -13.54 13.78
N THR A 304 6.35 -13.17 12.54
CA THR A 304 6.62 -14.01 11.37
C THR A 304 8.02 -13.76 10.82
N CYS A 305 8.57 -14.78 10.15
CA CYS A 305 9.81 -14.66 9.38
C CYS A 305 11.02 -14.12 10.18
N THR A 306 11.32 -14.79 11.31
CA THR A 306 12.41 -14.42 12.22
C THR A 306 13.76 -14.99 11.77
N PRO A 307 14.89 -14.61 12.39
CA PRO A 307 16.19 -15.24 12.11
C PRO A 307 16.22 -16.77 12.32
N MET A 308 15.26 -17.33 13.08
CA MET A 308 15.12 -18.78 13.27
C MET A 308 14.27 -19.45 12.17
N SER A 309 13.62 -18.68 11.30
CA SER A 309 12.83 -19.21 10.20
C SER A 309 13.71 -19.87 9.14
N THR A 310 13.17 -20.92 8.52
CA THR A 310 13.75 -21.53 7.32
C THR A 310 13.05 -20.95 6.09
N LEU A 311 13.82 -20.73 5.02
CA LEU A 311 13.29 -20.30 3.73
C LEU A 311 13.01 -21.50 2.82
N CYS A 312 11.96 -21.39 2.02
CA CYS A 312 11.71 -22.32 0.93
C CYS A 312 12.83 -22.27 -0.13
N LYS A 313 13.00 -23.36 -0.89
CA LYS A 313 14.09 -23.49 -1.88
C LYS A 313 13.98 -22.50 -3.03
N ASP A 314 12.77 -22.31 -3.55
CA ASP A 314 12.51 -21.38 -4.66
C ASP A 314 11.34 -20.47 -4.29
N ARG A 315 11.67 -19.22 -3.92
CA ARG A 315 10.73 -18.20 -3.48
C ARG A 315 9.72 -17.83 -4.56
N SER A 316 10.11 -17.94 -5.84
CA SER A 316 9.24 -17.63 -6.98
C SER A 316 8.10 -18.62 -7.16
N LYS A 317 8.17 -19.80 -6.49
CA LYS A 317 7.16 -20.86 -6.58
C LYS A 317 6.14 -20.85 -5.46
N TYR A 318 6.22 -19.87 -4.54
CA TYR A 318 5.32 -19.71 -3.43
C TYR A 318 4.43 -18.48 -3.62
N VAL A 319 3.12 -18.63 -3.41
CA VAL A 319 2.18 -17.49 -3.39
C VAL A 319 2.42 -16.63 -2.15
N PHE A 320 2.66 -17.25 -0.99
CA PHE A 320 2.83 -16.56 0.29
C PHE A 320 4.29 -16.49 0.72
N TRP A 321 4.72 -15.30 1.12
CA TRP A 321 6.03 -15.08 1.70
C TRP A 321 6.07 -15.57 3.15
N ASP A 322 5.16 -15.08 3.99
CA ASP A 322 5.03 -15.44 5.39
C ASP A 322 3.57 -15.83 5.72
N GLU A 323 3.20 -15.86 7.00
CA GLU A 323 1.87 -16.30 7.43
C GLU A 323 0.71 -15.40 6.98
N TYR A 324 1.00 -14.21 6.46
CA TYR A 324 0.01 -13.21 6.06
C TYR A 324 0.18 -12.76 4.60
N HIS A 325 1.42 -12.54 4.18
CA HIS A 325 1.73 -11.67 3.07
C HIS A 325 2.08 -12.45 1.79
N PRO A 326 1.69 -11.94 0.61
CA PRO A 326 2.11 -12.49 -0.68
C PRO A 326 3.63 -12.33 -0.92
N SER A 327 4.19 -13.21 -1.74
CA SER A 327 5.56 -13.08 -2.26
C SER A 327 5.67 -11.98 -3.31
N ASP A 328 6.89 -11.51 -3.61
CA ASP A 328 7.14 -10.57 -4.72
C ASP A 328 6.56 -11.08 -6.05
N ARG A 329 6.67 -12.39 -6.31
CA ARG A 329 6.14 -13.00 -7.52
C ARG A 329 4.61 -12.94 -7.57
N ALA A 330 3.94 -13.20 -6.46
CA ALA A 330 2.49 -13.02 -6.36
C ALA A 330 2.09 -11.55 -6.49
N ASN A 331 2.81 -10.63 -5.84
CA ASN A 331 2.60 -9.19 -5.96
C ASN A 331 2.72 -8.70 -7.40
N GLN A 332 3.71 -9.19 -8.16
CA GLN A 332 3.85 -8.88 -9.59
C GLN A 332 2.61 -9.30 -10.39
N MET A 333 2.12 -10.53 -10.20
CA MET A 333 0.93 -10.99 -10.93
C MET A 333 -0.33 -10.21 -10.54
N ILE A 334 -0.48 -9.89 -9.25
CA ILE A 334 -1.60 -9.07 -8.77
C ILE A 334 -1.53 -7.68 -9.40
N ALA A 335 -0.36 -7.04 -9.38
CA ALA A 335 -0.15 -5.73 -9.99
C ALA A 335 -0.41 -5.76 -11.51
N ASP A 336 0.10 -6.75 -12.23
CA ASP A 336 -0.09 -6.89 -13.68
C ASP A 336 -1.58 -6.97 -14.06
N GLU A 337 -2.37 -7.73 -13.31
CA GLU A 337 -3.82 -7.84 -13.54
C GLU A 337 -4.56 -6.54 -13.17
N LEU A 338 -4.17 -5.87 -12.09
CA LEU A 338 -4.75 -4.57 -11.73
C LEU A 338 -4.42 -3.50 -12.78
N ILE A 339 -3.19 -3.48 -13.31
CA ILE A 339 -2.77 -2.60 -14.40
C ILE A 339 -3.64 -2.82 -15.63
N LYS A 340 -3.84 -4.08 -16.04
CA LYS A 340 -4.72 -4.43 -17.17
C LYS A 340 -6.17 -3.96 -16.93
N LYS A 341 -6.71 -4.20 -15.74
CA LYS A 341 -8.11 -3.83 -15.39
C LYS A 341 -8.33 -2.32 -15.37
N PHE A 342 -7.39 -1.56 -14.81
CA PHE A 342 -7.54 -0.11 -14.63
C PHE A 342 -6.98 0.73 -15.78
N GLY A 343 -6.30 0.10 -16.75
CA GLY A 343 -5.73 0.78 -17.90
C GLY A 343 -4.68 1.81 -17.52
N PHE A 344 -3.89 1.55 -16.46
CA PHE A 344 -2.77 2.42 -16.11
C PHE A 344 -1.83 2.51 -17.32
N LEU A 345 -1.55 3.74 -17.77
CA LEU A 345 -0.70 3.98 -18.93
C LEU A 345 0.68 3.38 -18.67
N ILE A 346 1.09 2.43 -19.52
CA ILE A 346 2.44 1.87 -19.50
C ILE A 346 3.36 2.95 -20.06
N SER A 347 4.01 3.72 -19.17
CA SER A 347 5.22 4.44 -19.54
C SER A 347 6.38 3.55 -19.14
N PRO A 348 7.19 3.04 -20.08
CA PRO A 348 8.32 2.19 -19.73
C PRO A 348 9.32 3.01 -18.91
N SER A 349 9.26 2.87 -17.59
CA SER A 349 10.35 3.28 -16.71
C SER A 349 11.47 2.24 -16.84
N PRO A 350 12.76 2.62 -16.82
CA PRO A 350 13.84 1.65 -16.76
C PRO A 350 13.63 0.73 -15.56
N ALA A 351 13.66 -0.59 -15.78
CA ALA A 351 13.64 -1.54 -14.68
C ALA A 351 14.83 -1.24 -13.75
N PRO A 352 14.64 -1.20 -12.42
CA PRO A 352 15.77 -1.10 -11.50
C PRO A 352 16.67 -2.33 -11.66
N ASP A 353 17.96 -2.15 -11.36
CA ASP A 353 18.96 -3.22 -11.46
C ASP A 353 18.48 -4.48 -10.74
N SER A 354 18.58 -5.61 -11.43
CA SER A 354 18.27 -6.93 -10.87
C SER A 354 19.13 -7.20 -9.65
N ALA A 355 18.50 -7.63 -8.55
CA ALA A 355 19.22 -8.13 -7.38
C ALA A 355 20.18 -9.27 -7.79
N PRO A 356 21.36 -9.38 -7.17
CA PRO A 356 22.30 -10.44 -7.48
C PRO A 356 21.65 -11.81 -7.26
N SER A 357 21.78 -12.70 -8.24
CA SER A 357 21.28 -14.07 -8.16
C SER A 357 21.88 -14.78 -6.95
N PRO A 358 21.09 -15.55 -6.19
CA PRO A 358 21.63 -16.37 -5.12
C PRO A 358 22.26 -17.62 -5.74
N ASP A 359 23.50 -17.51 -6.20
CA ASP A 359 24.32 -18.67 -6.54
C ASP A 359 25.64 -18.70 -5.76
N SER A 360 25.82 -19.83 -5.08
CA SER A 360 27.06 -20.43 -4.58
C SER A 360 27.76 -19.81 -3.36
N SER A 361 27.31 -20.23 -2.18
CA SER A 361 28.22 -20.69 -1.11
C SER A 361 27.62 -21.87 -0.37
#